data_AF-A0A415J1S5-F1
#
_entry.id   AF-A0A415J1S5-F1
#
_cell.length_a   1.000
_cell.length_b   1.000
_cell.length_c   1.000
_cell.angle_alpha   90.00
_cell.angle_beta   90.00
_cell.angle_gamma   90.00
#
_symmetry.space_group_name_H-M   'P 1'
#
loop_
_entity.id
_entity.type
_entity.pdbx_description
1 polymer ?
#
loop_
_entity_poly.entity_id
_entity_poly.type
_entity_poly.pdbx_seq_one_letter_code
_entity_poly.pdbx_strand_id
1 'polypeptide(L)'
;MKCHLVRDLLPLYIEGDCSRKTERLVAAHIKTCEDCREMYDMMREPVNFHDDGGLPKEAEEAEEQKFRKAYYQRLILKGAALFGGGYLLMLLIYLFFL
;
A
#
# COMPACT_ATOMS: atom_id res chain seq x y z
N MET A 1 18.63 -23.92 8.43
CA MET A 1 17.30 -23.42 8.00
C MET A 1 16.79 -24.35 6.92
N LYS A 2 15.47 -24.59 6.84
CA LYS A 2 14.91 -25.49 5.81
C LYS A 2 14.70 -24.71 4.50
N CYS A 3 14.93 -25.32 3.35
CA CYS A 3 14.88 -24.64 2.05
C CYS A 3 13.51 -23.98 1.76
N HIS A 4 12.39 -24.63 2.10
CA HIS A 4 11.06 -24.04 1.90
C HIS A 4 10.91 -22.69 2.63
N LEU A 5 11.40 -22.60 3.87
CA LEU A 5 11.34 -21.37 4.65
C LEU A 5 12.17 -20.26 4.00
N VAL A 6 13.31 -20.60 3.39
CA VAL A 6 14.14 -19.63 2.67
C VAL A 6 13.45 -19.16 1.40
N ARG A 7 12.80 -20.06 0.67
CA ARG A 7 12.03 -19.73 -0.53
C ARG A 7 10.85 -18.80 -0.21
N ASP A 8 10.12 -19.07 0.87
CA ASP A 8 9.00 -18.22 1.31
C ASP A 8 9.46 -16.81 1.72
N LEU A 9 10.67 -16.69 2.26
CA LEU A 9 11.27 -15.42 2.69
C LEU A 9 12.08 -14.71 1.61
N LEU A 10 12.30 -15.36 0.45
CA LEU A 10 13.15 -14.85 -0.61
C LEU A 10 12.66 -13.52 -1.20
N PRO A 11 11.35 -13.31 -1.44
CA PRO A 11 10.84 -12.03 -1.91
C PRO A 11 11.16 -10.89 -0.93
N LEU A 12 10.87 -11.10 0.35
CA LEU A 12 11.15 -10.15 1.42
C LEU A 12 12.66 -9.90 1.60
N TYR A 13 13.49 -10.90 1.32
CA TYR A 13 14.94 -10.77 1.36
C TYR A 13 15.49 -9.92 0.21
N ILE A 14 14.92 -10.07 -1.00
CA ILE A 14 15.28 -9.26 -2.19
C ILE A 14 14.85 -7.80 -1.99
N GLU A 15 13.67 -7.58 -1.41
CA GLU A 15 13.10 -6.25 -1.11
C GLU A 15 13.79 -5.55 0.07
N GLY A 16 14.57 -6.28 0.88
CA GLY A 16 15.25 -5.74 2.05
C GLY A 16 14.38 -5.59 3.31
N ASP A 17 13.17 -6.16 3.29
CA ASP A 17 12.18 -6.10 4.38
C ASP A 17 12.38 -7.17 5.47
N CYS A 18 13.42 -7.99 5.33
CA CYS A 18 13.82 -8.95 6.36
C CYS A 18 14.44 -8.25 7.59
N SER A 19 14.11 -8.74 8.78
CA SER A 19 14.86 -8.37 9.99
C SER A 19 16.35 -8.76 9.83
N ARG A 20 17.28 -7.99 10.43
CA ARG A 20 18.73 -8.27 10.37
C ARG A 20 19.11 -9.71 10.74
N LYS A 21 18.35 -10.33 11.67
CA LYS A 21 18.58 -11.72 12.08
C LYS A 21 18.20 -12.68 10.94
N THR A 22 17.03 -12.48 10.34
CA THR A 22 16.52 -13.29 9.23
C THR A 22 17.39 -13.13 8.00
N GLU A 23 17.79 -11.90 7.68
CA GLU A 23 18.65 -11.56 6.55
C GLU A 23 19.98 -12.35 6.59
N ARG A 24 20.65 -12.39 7.75
CA ARG A 24 21.89 -13.16 7.93
C ARG A 24 21.69 -14.66 7.75
N LEU A 25 20.57 -15.20 8.22
CA LEU A 25 20.25 -16.63 8.11
C LEU A 25 19.97 -17.03 6.66
N VAL A 26 19.19 -16.21 5.95
CA VAL A 26 18.89 -16.40 4.52
C VAL A 26 20.17 -16.26 3.69
N ALA A 27 20.97 -15.22 3.90
CA ALA A 27 22.24 -15.01 3.22
C ALA A 27 23.24 -16.17 3.44
N ALA A 28 23.33 -16.68 4.68
CA ALA A 28 24.15 -17.84 4.98
C ALA A 28 23.66 -19.09 4.23
N HIS A 29 22.35 -19.30 4.14
CA HIS A 29 21.78 -20.46 3.46
C HIS A 29 21.97 -20.41 1.94
N ILE A 30 21.72 -19.26 1.30
CA ILE A 30 21.94 -19.05 -0.14
C ILE A 30 23.41 -19.30 -0.52
N LYS A 31 24.36 -19.03 0.40
CA LYS A 31 25.78 -19.35 0.18
C LYS A 31 26.06 -20.85 0.16
N THR A 32 25.33 -21.65 0.93
CA THR A 32 25.61 -23.09 1.11
C THR A 32 24.68 -24.02 0.34
N CYS A 33 23.55 -23.53 -0.17
CA CYS A 33 22.54 -24.33 -0.86
C CYS A 33 22.40 -23.85 -2.30
N GLU A 34 22.74 -24.71 -3.26
CA GLU A 34 22.65 -24.40 -4.70
C GLU A 34 21.21 -24.15 -5.14
N ASP A 35 20.26 -25.01 -4.76
CA ASP A 35 18.84 -24.84 -5.12
C ASP A 35 18.26 -23.47 -4.71
N CYS A 36 18.67 -22.97 -3.53
CA CYS A 36 18.19 -21.67 -3.04
C CYS A 36 18.94 -20.51 -3.69
N ARG A 37 20.18 -20.72 -4.14
CA ARG A 37 20.95 -19.73 -4.90
C ARG A 37 20.37 -19.56 -6.29
N GLU A 38 20.09 -20.66 -6.98
CA GLU A 38 19.47 -20.61 -8.31
C GLU A 38 18.11 -19.90 -8.28
N MET A 39 17.27 -20.23 -7.28
CA MET A 39 16.00 -19.54 -7.06
C MET A 39 16.18 -18.05 -6.78
N TYR A 40 17.20 -17.67 -6.01
CA TYR A 40 17.52 -16.28 -5.74
C TYR A 40 17.93 -15.54 -7.00
N ASP A 41 18.80 -16.13 -7.81
CA ASP A 41 19.28 -15.51 -9.04
C ASP A 41 18.14 -15.33 -10.07
N MET A 42 17.27 -16.34 -10.23
CA MET A 42 16.07 -16.25 -11.09
C MET A 42 15.10 -15.14 -10.65
N MET A 43 14.99 -14.89 -9.34
CA MET A 43 14.02 -13.93 -8.79
C MET A 43 14.63 -12.52 -8.61
N ARG A 44 15.96 -12.42 -8.51
CA ARG A 44 16.69 -11.15 -8.43
C ARG A 44 16.84 -10.48 -9.78
N GLU A 45 16.86 -11.24 -10.88
CA GLU A 45 16.91 -10.65 -12.20
C GLU A 45 15.70 -9.71 -12.39
N PRO A 46 15.93 -8.42 -12.72
CA PRO A 46 14.83 -7.56 -13.09
C PRO A 46 14.18 -8.18 -14.31
N VAL A 47 12.89 -8.49 -14.21
CA VAL A 47 12.10 -8.90 -15.36
C VAL A 47 12.24 -7.77 -16.37
N ASN A 48 13.03 -7.99 -17.42
CA ASN A 48 13.06 -7.11 -18.57
C ASN A 48 11.73 -7.32 -19.28
N PHE A 49 10.68 -6.68 -18.78
CA PHE A 49 9.53 -6.38 -19.61
C PHE A 49 10.10 -5.57 -20.77
N HIS A 50 10.11 -6.16 -21.96
CA HIS A 50 10.16 -5.34 -23.15
C HIS A 50 9.05 -4.29 -22.98
N ASP A 51 9.47 -3.04 -22.91
CA ASP A 51 8.62 -1.90 -22.63
C ASP A 51 7.79 -1.63 -23.88
N ASP A 52 6.58 -2.18 -23.92
CA ASP A 52 5.49 -1.72 -24.75
C ASP A 52 4.25 -1.34 -23.91
N GLY A 53 4.47 -0.96 -22.64
CA GLY A 53 3.39 -0.43 -21.81
C GLY A 53 3.68 -0.39 -20.31
N GLY A 54 4.73 0.31 -19.88
CA GLY A 54 4.76 0.83 -18.51
C GLY A 54 3.48 1.64 -18.26
N LEU A 55 2.64 1.18 -17.33
CA LEU A 55 1.44 1.92 -16.93
C LEU A 55 1.92 3.33 -16.50
N PRO A 56 1.42 4.42 -17.11
CA PRO A 56 1.90 5.74 -16.77
C PRO A 56 1.59 5.98 -15.29
N LYS A 57 2.61 6.15 -14.45
CA LYS A 57 2.44 6.49 -13.02
C LYS A 57 1.51 7.71 -12.83
N GLU A 58 1.50 8.61 -13.80
CA GLU A 58 0.59 9.76 -13.86
C GLU A 58 -0.90 9.37 -13.94
N ALA A 59 -1.24 8.26 -14.60
CA ALA A 59 -2.61 7.77 -14.71
C ALA A 59 -3.10 7.21 -13.36
N GLU A 60 -2.26 6.43 -12.67
CA GLU A 60 -2.56 5.87 -11.34
C GLU A 60 -2.75 7.00 -10.30
N GLU A 61 -1.84 7.98 -10.27
CA GLU A 61 -1.95 9.14 -9.38
C GLU A 61 -3.21 10.00 -9.69
N ALA A 62 -3.56 10.17 -10.97
CA ALA A 62 -4.74 10.92 -11.37
C ALA A 62 -6.05 10.23 -10.96
N GLU A 63 -6.11 8.89 -11.02
CA GLU A 63 -7.26 8.11 -10.55
C GLU A 63 -7.41 8.18 -9.03
N GLU A 64 -6.31 8.05 -8.29
CA GLU A 64 -6.32 8.18 -6.83
C GLU A 64 -6.78 9.58 -6.38
N GLN A 65 -6.30 10.63 -7.06
CA GLN A 65 -6.71 12.01 -6.81
C GLN A 65 -8.21 12.23 -7.06
N LYS A 66 -8.77 11.67 -8.14
CA LYS A 66 -10.21 11.77 -8.45
C LYS A 66 -11.05 11.08 -7.39
N PHE A 67 -10.66 9.87 -6.99
CA PHE A 67 -11.36 9.10 -5.96
C PHE A 67 -11.36 9.84 -4.62
N ARG A 68 -10.20 10.34 -4.19
CA ARG A 68 -10.05 11.10 -2.93
C ARG A 68 -10.93 12.35 -2.92
N LYS A 69 -10.93 13.15 -3.99
CA LYS A 69 -11.77 14.35 -4.09
C LYS A 69 -13.27 14.00 -3.97
N ALA A 70 -13.73 13.00 -4.73
CA ALA A 70 -15.14 12.59 -4.71
C ALA A 70 -15.57 12.04 -3.34
N TYR A 71 -14.70 11.27 -2.67
CA TYR A 71 -14.95 10.72 -1.35
C TYR A 71 -15.07 11.82 -0.28
N TYR A 72 -14.07 12.70 -0.16
CA TYR A 72 -14.06 13.76 0.86
C TYR A 72 -15.15 14.81 0.62
N GLN A 73 -15.47 15.15 -0.64
CA GLN A 73 -16.55 16.09 -0.94
C GLN A 73 -17.90 15.58 -0.43
N ARG A 74 -18.22 14.30 -0.63
CA ARG A 74 -19.48 13.70 -0.12
C ARG A 74 -19.51 13.64 1.41
N LEU A 75 -18.37 13.40 2.05
CA LEU A 75 -18.26 13.35 3.50
C LEU A 75 -18.49 14.73 4.13
N ILE A 76 -17.80 15.77 3.62
CA ILE A 76 -17.92 17.14 4.12
C ILE A 76 -19.34 17.68 3.90
N LEU A 77 -19.95 17.41 2.74
CA LEU A 77 -21.31 17.86 2.45
C LEU A 77 -22.35 17.31 3.43
N LYS A 78 -22.29 16.00 3.72
CA LYS A 78 -23.19 15.35 4.69
C LYS A 78 -22.97 15.89 6.11
N GLY A 79 -21.71 16.07 6.50
CA GLY A 79 -21.36 16.66 7.79
C GLY A 79 -21.92 18.09 7.93
N ALA A 80 -21.64 18.95 6.95
CA ALA A 80 -22.11 20.33 6.93
C ALA A 80 -23.64 20.43 6.98
N ALA A 81 -24.36 19.55 6.26
CA ALA A 81 -25.82 19.50 6.31
C ALA A 81 -26.36 19.11 7.69
N LEU A 82 -25.77 18.11 8.36
CA LEU A 82 -26.17 17.68 9.69
C LEU A 82 -25.93 18.77 10.75
N PHE A 83 -24.71 19.33 10.77
CA PHE A 83 -24.35 20.39 11.72
C PHE A 83 -25.10 21.69 11.44
N GLY A 84 -25.19 22.09 10.18
CA GLY A 84 -25.91 23.30 9.76
C GLY A 84 -27.41 23.20 10.05
N GLY A 85 -28.03 22.05 9.73
CA GLY A 85 -29.44 21.79 10.04
C GLY A 85 -29.73 21.79 11.54
N GLY A 86 -28.88 21.14 12.34
CA GLY A 86 -28.99 21.14 13.79
C GLY A 86 -28.83 22.53 14.41
N TYR A 87 -27.87 23.32 13.93
CA TYR A 87 -27.67 24.71 14.36
C TYR A 87 -28.86 25.60 14.01
N LEU A 88 -29.38 25.49 12.77
CA LEU A 88 -30.56 26.24 12.33
C LEU A 88 -31.79 25.90 13.19
N LEU A 89 -32.00 24.61 13.47
CA LEU A 89 -33.09 24.16 14.35
C LEU A 89 -32.95 24.72 15.76
N MET A 90 -31.73 24.72 16.32
CA MET A 90 -31.45 25.27 17.64
C MET A 90 -31.73 26.78 17.71
N LEU A 91 -31.36 27.54 16.66
CA LEU A 91 -31.70 28.96 16.54
C LEU A 91 -33.20 29.22 16.45
N LEU A 92 -33.95 28.42 15.68
CA LEU A 92 -35.41 28.56 15.58
C LEU A 92 -36.10 28.33 16.91
N ILE A 93 -35.65 27.32 17.68
CA ILE A 93 -36.15 27.09 19.04
C ILE A 93 -35.83 28.28 19.94
N TYR A 94 -34.60 28.79 19.91
CA TYR A 94 -34.21 29.95 20.70
C TYR A 94 -35.09 31.18 20.40
N LEU A 95 -35.36 31.46 19.12
CA LEU A 95 -36.21 32.59 18.71
C LEU A 95 -37.70 32.40 19.08
N PHE A 96 -38.18 31.16 19.17
CA PHE A 96 -39.56 30.87 19.59
C PHE A 96 -39.76 31.05 21.10
N PHE A 97 -38.72 30.82 21.90
CA PHE A 97 -38.73 30.98 23.36
C PHE A 97 -38.31 32.39 23.83
N LEU A 98 -37.96 33.28 22.90
CA LEU A 98 -37.67 34.69 23.14
C LEU A 98 -38.94 35.55 22.94
#